data_AF-A0A6S8H860-F1
#
_entry.id   AF-A0A6S8H860-F1
#
_cell.length_a   1.000
_cell.length_b   1.000
_cell.length_c   1.000
_cell.angle_alpha   90.00
_cell.angle_beta   90.00
_cell.angle_gamma   90.00
#
_symmetry.space_group_name_H-M   'P 1'
#
loop_
_entity.id
_entity.type
_entity.pdbx_description
1 polymer ?
#
loop_
_entity_poly.entity_id
_entity_poly.type
_entity_poly.pdbx_seq_one_letter_code
_entity_poly.pdbx_strand_id
1 'polypeptide(L)'
;MRGQAPVEPDDAHWLLDFYRTFDAPGSRSDEVLDLALQSLEQVRGSFAFVIYDRLHHRVLAARDRDGVIPLYWGTDEAGQLKFGSELADFADCNPSATLFPAGAMFTSALNRAESDGPQGWVISGEGMPGQLLSFLPADTDNQHYRGIRAIPRITSQGVLCGAIFKVASNADLAHPVLQL
;
A
#
# COMPACT_ATOMS: atom_id res chain seq x y z
N MET A 1 27.48 -13.95 33.29
CA MET A 1 27.51 -14.77 32.06
C MET A 1 27.58 -13.82 30.87
N ARG A 2 28.69 -13.82 30.12
CA ARG A 2 28.87 -13.08 28.86
C ARG A 2 28.43 -13.99 27.70
N GLY A 3 27.84 -13.43 26.64
CA GLY A 3 27.85 -14.08 25.33
C GLY A 3 26.50 -14.48 24.71
N GLN A 4 25.47 -13.65 24.80
CA GLN A 4 24.49 -13.64 23.69
C GLN A 4 25.04 -12.67 22.64
N ALA A 5 25.17 -13.14 21.39
CA ALA A 5 25.30 -12.24 20.25
C ALA A 5 24.14 -11.22 20.30
N PRO A 6 24.31 -9.98 19.81
CA PRO A 6 23.17 -9.09 19.63
C PRO A 6 22.08 -9.89 18.91
N VAL A 7 20.86 -9.91 19.45
CA VAL A 7 19.72 -10.50 18.72
C VAL A 7 19.72 -9.77 17.39
N GLU A 8 20.01 -10.48 16.30
CA GLU A 8 19.83 -9.92 14.97
C GLU A 8 18.40 -9.41 14.93
N PRO A 9 18.16 -8.12 14.62
CA PRO A 9 16.81 -7.60 14.60
C PRO A 9 16.03 -8.41 13.56
N ASP A 10 15.09 -9.22 14.05
CA ASP A 10 14.13 -9.96 13.23
C ASP A 10 13.35 -8.97 12.34
N ASP A 11 12.90 -9.41 11.17
CA ASP A 11 12.25 -8.56 10.16
C ASP A 11 11.06 -7.79 10.75
N ALA A 12 10.35 -8.40 11.69
CA ALA A 12 9.24 -7.77 12.41
C ALA A 12 9.67 -6.60 13.31
N HIS A 13 10.87 -6.70 13.91
CA HIS A 13 11.43 -5.62 14.73
C HIS A 13 11.85 -4.44 13.84
N TRP A 14 12.51 -4.73 12.71
CA TRP A 14 12.86 -3.72 11.72
C TRP A 14 11.62 -2.99 11.20
N LEU A 15 10.55 -3.74 10.90
CA LEU A 15 9.28 -3.19 10.42
C LEU A 15 8.62 -2.24 11.43
N LEU A 16 8.69 -2.59 12.73
CA LEU A 16 8.16 -1.74 13.79
C LEU A 16 8.98 -0.45 13.95
N ASP A 17 10.30 -0.55 13.87
CA ASP A 17 11.18 0.62 13.93
C ASP A 17 11.00 1.52 12.69
N PHE A 18 10.86 0.91 11.51
CA PHE A 18 10.47 1.61 10.29
C PHE A 18 9.13 2.33 10.45
N TYR A 19 8.10 1.66 10.98
CA TYR A 19 6.80 2.28 11.20
C TYR A 19 6.86 3.50 12.12
N ARG A 20 7.68 3.41 13.17
CA ARG A 20 7.89 4.49 14.15
C ARG A 20 8.61 5.71 13.57
N THR A 21 9.27 5.61 12.41
CA THR A 21 9.96 6.78 11.82
C THR A 21 8.99 7.83 11.32
N PHE A 22 7.73 7.47 11.05
CA PHE A 22 6.70 8.38 10.52
C PHE A 22 5.41 8.43 11.35
N ASP A 23 5.23 7.58 12.36
CA ASP A 23 4.06 7.58 13.25
C ASP A 23 4.28 8.43 14.52
N ALA A 24 4.46 9.75 14.36
CA ALA A 24 4.60 10.66 15.48
C ALA A 24 3.24 11.05 16.09
N PRO A 25 3.09 11.07 17.44
CA PRO A 25 1.84 11.47 18.09
C PRO A 25 1.41 12.89 17.68
N GLY A 26 0.19 13.02 17.15
CA GLY A 26 -0.40 14.31 16.78
C GLY A 26 -0.06 14.83 15.38
N SER A 27 0.72 14.09 14.59
CA SER A 27 0.95 14.42 13.17
C SER A 27 -0.32 14.34 12.34
N ARG A 28 -0.43 15.20 11.32
CA ARG A 28 -1.54 15.12 10.35
C ARG A 28 -1.35 13.91 9.43
N SER A 29 -2.45 13.34 8.95
CA SER A 29 -2.42 12.18 8.05
C SER A 29 -1.56 12.38 6.79
N ASP A 30 -1.59 13.58 6.21
CA ASP A 30 -0.79 13.91 5.02
C ASP A 30 0.72 13.93 5.33
N GLU A 31 1.11 14.46 6.49
CA GLU A 31 2.52 14.50 6.93
C GLU A 31 3.06 13.09 7.17
N VAL A 32 2.27 12.24 7.84
CA VAL A 32 2.61 10.82 8.09
C VAL A 32 2.83 10.08 6.77
N LEU A 33 1.99 10.36 5.77
CA LEU A 33 2.09 9.73 4.46
C LEU A 33 3.36 10.16 3.71
N ASP A 34 3.67 11.45 3.70
CA ASP A 34 4.89 11.96 3.06
C ASP A 34 6.16 11.39 3.72
N LEU A 35 6.22 11.36 5.05
CA LEU A 35 7.35 10.75 5.77
C LEU A 35 7.46 9.23 5.51
N ALA A 36 6.33 8.52 5.41
CA ALA A 36 6.33 7.10 5.10
C ALA A 36 6.91 6.83 3.70
N LEU A 37 6.52 7.62 2.70
CA LEU A 37 7.02 7.51 1.33
C LEU A 37 8.52 7.85 1.24
N GLN A 38 8.97 8.89 1.93
CA GLN A 38 10.40 9.24 2.06
C GLN A 38 11.22 8.15 2.75
N SER A 39 10.63 7.49 3.75
CA SER A 39 11.27 6.38 4.45
C SER A 39 11.40 5.17 3.51
N LEU A 40 10.33 4.79 2.80
CA LEU A 40 10.35 3.66 1.84
C LEU A 40 11.35 3.85 0.70
N GLU A 41 11.48 5.07 0.17
CA GLU A 41 12.45 5.39 -0.87
C GLU A 41 13.91 5.06 -0.45
N GLN A 42 14.20 5.25 0.83
CA GLN A 42 15.52 5.03 1.41
C GLN A 42 15.78 3.57 1.79
N VAL A 43 14.75 2.75 1.96
CA VAL A 43 14.90 1.31 2.22
C VAL A 43 15.66 0.65 1.08
N ARG A 44 16.59 -0.23 1.43
CA ARG A 44 17.39 -1.04 0.51
C ARG A 44 17.11 -2.51 0.76
N GLY A 45 17.18 -3.31 -0.30
CA GLY A 45 16.84 -4.73 -0.25
C GLY A 45 15.41 -5.02 -0.69
N SER A 46 15.00 -6.26 -0.48
CA SER A 46 13.72 -6.81 -0.92
C SER A 46 12.77 -6.93 0.28
N PHE A 47 11.53 -6.53 0.09
CA PHE A 47 10.53 -6.52 1.15
C PHE A 47 9.13 -6.54 0.56
N ALA A 48 8.21 -7.16 1.29
CA ALA A 48 6.79 -6.89 1.15
C ALA A 48 6.13 -7.03 2.51
N PHE A 49 5.24 -6.10 2.85
CA PHE A 49 4.60 -6.11 4.16
C PHE A 49 3.19 -5.55 4.13
N VAL A 50 2.44 -5.90 5.18
CA VAL A 50 1.14 -5.31 5.52
C VAL A 50 1.16 -4.99 7.01
N ILE A 51 0.91 -3.73 7.36
CA ILE A 51 0.79 -3.24 8.74
C ILE A 51 -0.68 -2.88 8.96
N TYR A 52 -1.28 -3.47 9.99
CA TYR A 52 -2.52 -2.96 10.55
C TYR A 52 -2.21 -2.15 11.80
N ASP A 53 -2.44 -0.84 11.72
CA ASP A 53 -2.40 0.04 12.87
C ASP A 53 -3.80 0.16 13.48
N ARG A 54 -3.97 -0.50 14.63
CA ARG A 54 -5.19 -0.48 15.41
C ARG A 54 -5.46 0.87 16.09
N LEU A 55 -4.43 1.64 16.44
CA LEU A 55 -4.58 2.93 17.13
C LEU A 55 -5.17 3.98 16.17
N HIS A 56 -4.69 3.98 14.94
CA HIS A 56 -5.15 4.92 13.90
C HIS A 56 -6.16 4.30 12.92
N HIS A 57 -6.57 3.06 13.15
CA HIS A 57 -7.51 2.30 12.30
C HIS A 57 -7.14 2.32 10.81
N ARG A 58 -5.87 2.09 10.49
CA ARG A 58 -5.36 2.11 9.11
C ARG A 58 -4.59 0.85 8.74
N VAL A 59 -4.63 0.51 7.46
CA VAL A 59 -3.79 -0.52 6.84
C VAL A 59 -2.79 0.16 5.93
N LEU A 60 -1.52 -0.20 6.09
CA LEU A 60 -0.44 0.14 5.16
C LEU A 60 0.06 -1.14 4.51
N ALA A 61 0.25 -1.13 3.20
CA ALA A 61 0.92 -2.23 2.51
C ALA A 61 1.97 -1.68 1.55
N ALA A 62 3.13 -2.30 1.46
CA ALA A 62 4.17 -1.87 0.52
C ALA A 62 4.94 -3.06 -0.03
N ARG A 63 5.48 -2.87 -1.25
CA ARG A 63 6.33 -3.85 -1.94
C ARG A 63 7.56 -3.17 -2.49
N ASP A 64 8.70 -3.87 -2.41
CA ASP A 64 9.98 -3.36 -2.86
C ASP A 64 9.99 -2.91 -4.33
N ARG A 65 10.99 -2.10 -4.66
CA ARG A 65 11.16 -1.45 -5.97
C ARG A 65 11.26 -2.42 -7.13
N ASP A 66 11.85 -3.58 -6.91
CA ASP A 66 12.17 -4.56 -7.94
C ASP A 66 11.09 -5.66 -7.99
N GLY A 67 10.15 -5.65 -7.04
CA GLY A 67 9.10 -6.64 -6.89
C GLY A 67 9.63 -8.03 -6.57
N VAL A 68 10.74 -8.13 -5.84
CA VAL A 68 11.40 -9.42 -5.56
C VAL A 68 10.55 -10.28 -4.64
N ILE A 69 10.01 -9.71 -3.56
CA ILE A 69 9.12 -10.44 -2.66
C ILE A 69 7.69 -10.39 -3.23
N PRO A 70 7.00 -11.53 -3.38
CA PRO A 70 5.62 -11.54 -3.85
C PRO A 70 4.69 -10.94 -2.80
N LEU A 71 3.83 -10.04 -3.27
CA LEU A 71 2.66 -9.56 -2.56
C LEU A 71 1.54 -9.48 -3.58
N TYR A 72 0.45 -10.16 -3.29
CA TYR A 72 -0.79 -10.17 -4.03
C TYR A 72 -1.82 -9.36 -3.27
N TRP A 73 -2.77 -8.83 -4.03
CA TRP A 73 -3.95 -8.18 -3.50
C TRP A 73 -5.13 -8.45 -4.43
N GLY A 74 -6.34 -8.30 -3.89
CA GLY A 74 -7.56 -8.56 -4.64
C GLY A 74 -8.79 -8.27 -3.79
N THR A 75 -9.93 -8.11 -4.44
CA THR A 75 -11.23 -7.94 -3.79
C THR A 75 -12.12 -9.13 -4.09
N ASP A 76 -12.76 -9.67 -3.06
CA ASP A 76 -13.77 -10.71 -3.23
C ASP A 76 -15.13 -10.14 -3.70
N GLU A 77 -16.13 -11.01 -3.86
CA GLU A 77 -17.48 -10.62 -4.27
C GLU A 77 -18.20 -9.71 -3.26
N ALA A 78 -17.80 -9.75 -1.99
CA ALA A 78 -18.33 -8.88 -0.94
C ALA A 78 -17.63 -7.51 -0.89
N GLY A 79 -16.64 -7.27 -1.75
CA GLY A 79 -15.87 -6.03 -1.83
C GLY A 79 -14.76 -5.94 -0.78
N GLN A 80 -14.40 -7.04 -0.15
CA GLN A 80 -13.35 -7.09 0.86
C GLN A 80 -11.97 -7.06 0.20
N LEU A 81 -11.14 -6.05 0.52
CA LEU A 81 -9.75 -6.01 0.05
C LEU A 81 -8.85 -6.95 0.88
N LYS A 82 -8.17 -7.88 0.20
CA LYS A 82 -7.24 -8.87 0.78
C LYS A 82 -5.80 -8.63 0.31
N PHE A 83 -4.84 -9.03 1.14
CA PHE A 83 -3.40 -9.03 0.86
C PHE A 83 -2.78 -10.37 1.27
N GLY A 84 -1.77 -10.85 0.55
CA GLY A 84 -1.14 -12.14 0.83
C GLY A 84 0.06 -12.41 -0.06
N SER A 85 0.94 -13.33 0.35
CA SER A 85 2.16 -13.66 -0.40
C SER A 85 1.98 -14.76 -1.44
N GLU A 86 0.87 -15.51 -1.36
CA GLU A 86 0.58 -16.64 -2.25
C GLU A 86 -0.70 -16.41 -3.04
N LEU A 87 -0.65 -16.60 -4.36
CA LEU A 87 -1.82 -16.41 -5.22
C LEU A 87 -2.95 -17.43 -4.93
N ALA A 88 -2.60 -18.61 -4.42
CA ALA A 88 -3.57 -19.67 -4.12
C ALA A 88 -4.59 -19.26 -3.04
N ASP A 89 -4.23 -18.31 -2.16
CA ASP A 89 -5.10 -17.81 -1.09
C ASP A 89 -6.19 -16.85 -1.61
N PHE A 90 -6.17 -16.50 -2.90
CA PHE A 90 -7.06 -15.54 -3.55
C PHE A 90 -8.09 -16.19 -4.48
N ALA A 91 -8.43 -17.46 -4.25
CA ALA A 91 -9.39 -18.18 -5.09
C ALA A 91 -10.76 -17.47 -5.18
N ASP A 92 -11.17 -16.83 -4.09
CA ASP A 92 -12.41 -16.04 -3.96
C ASP A 92 -12.28 -14.58 -4.44
N CYS A 93 -11.06 -14.13 -4.74
CA CYS A 93 -10.80 -12.85 -5.39
C CYS A 93 -10.63 -12.99 -6.90
N ASN A 94 -10.92 -14.15 -7.51
CA ASN A 94 -10.82 -14.27 -8.97
C ASN A 94 -12.03 -13.56 -9.64
N PRO A 95 -11.83 -12.63 -10.59
CA PRO A 95 -10.58 -12.37 -11.32
C PRO A 95 -9.86 -11.07 -10.93
N SER A 96 -10.21 -10.45 -9.81
CA SER A 96 -9.57 -9.23 -9.31
C SER A 96 -8.13 -9.45 -8.80
N ALA A 97 -7.82 -10.66 -8.32
CA ALA A 97 -6.52 -11.04 -7.77
C ALA A 97 -5.37 -10.72 -8.73
N THR A 98 -4.39 -9.97 -8.26
CA THR A 98 -3.21 -9.59 -9.06
C THR A 98 -2.02 -9.32 -8.15
N LEU A 99 -0.82 -9.27 -8.72
CA LEU A 99 0.36 -8.78 -7.99
C LEU A 99 0.17 -7.32 -7.59
N PHE A 100 0.50 -7.02 -6.33
CA PHE A 100 0.65 -5.67 -5.82
C PHE A 100 1.83 -4.98 -6.53
N PRO A 101 1.70 -3.71 -6.94
CA PRO A 101 2.72 -3.05 -7.76
C PRO A 101 4.06 -2.90 -7.02
N ALA A 102 5.16 -3.15 -7.72
CA ALA A 102 6.50 -2.89 -7.23
C ALA A 102 6.72 -1.38 -7.03
N GLY A 103 7.49 -1.00 -6.00
CA GLY A 103 7.78 0.40 -5.71
C GLY A 103 6.58 1.22 -5.21
N ALA A 104 5.54 0.54 -4.74
CA ALA A 104 4.28 1.18 -4.34
C ALA A 104 3.96 0.96 -2.86
N MET A 105 3.17 1.90 -2.33
CA MET A 105 2.55 1.85 -1.02
C MET A 105 1.03 2.06 -1.16
N PHE A 106 0.26 1.25 -0.46
CA PHE A 106 -1.16 1.43 -0.23
C PHE A 106 -1.37 1.94 1.19
N THR A 107 -2.28 2.89 1.37
CA THR A 107 -2.78 3.35 2.66
C THR A 107 -4.30 3.43 2.64
N SER A 108 -4.97 2.79 3.59
CA SER A 108 -6.44 2.86 3.69
C SER A 108 -6.87 4.27 4.11
N ALA A 109 -7.81 4.87 3.38
CA ALA A 109 -8.35 6.19 3.71
C ALA A 109 -9.53 6.03 4.67
N LEU A 110 -9.35 6.32 5.97
CA LEU A 110 -10.39 6.32 7.02
C LEU A 110 -11.30 5.07 7.13
N ASN A 111 -11.05 4.04 6.33
CA ASN A 111 -11.87 2.84 6.26
C ASN A 111 -11.41 1.84 7.32
N ARG A 112 -12.37 1.36 8.11
CA ARG A 112 -12.14 0.46 9.23
C ARG A 112 -11.72 -0.91 8.69
N ALA A 113 -10.49 -1.31 8.97
CA ALA A 113 -10.08 -2.70 8.81
C ALA A 113 -10.63 -3.53 9.98
N GLU A 114 -11.34 -4.59 9.66
CA GLU A 114 -11.92 -5.54 10.59
C GLU A 114 -11.34 -6.94 10.36
N SER A 115 -11.15 -7.71 11.43
CA SER A 115 -10.75 -9.10 11.29
C SER A 115 -11.98 -9.95 10.98
N ASP A 116 -11.95 -10.68 9.86
CA ASP A 116 -13.04 -11.58 9.43
C ASP A 116 -12.74 -13.05 9.80
N GLY A 117 -12.11 -13.26 10.96
CA GLY A 117 -11.71 -14.58 11.45
C GLY A 117 -10.30 -15.02 11.00
N PRO A 118 -10.03 -16.34 10.84
CA PRO A 118 -8.68 -16.86 10.61
C PRO A 118 -8.07 -16.47 9.26
N GLN A 119 -8.84 -15.82 8.39
CA GLN A 119 -8.45 -15.45 7.03
C GLN A 119 -7.84 -14.04 6.91
N GLY A 120 -7.73 -13.30 8.03
CA GLY A 120 -7.01 -12.02 8.09
C GLY A 120 -7.91 -10.80 8.28
N TRP A 121 -7.45 -9.66 7.77
CA TRP A 121 -8.10 -8.35 7.88
C TRP A 121 -8.75 -7.96 6.56
N VAL A 122 -9.94 -7.38 6.67
CA VAL A 122 -10.81 -6.95 5.57
C VAL A 122 -10.99 -5.45 5.64
N ILE A 123 -10.81 -4.76 4.51
CA ILE A 123 -11.19 -3.35 4.39
C ILE A 123 -12.44 -3.26 3.53
N SER A 124 -13.53 -2.72 4.10
CA SER A 124 -14.86 -2.63 3.47
C SER A 124 -15.24 -1.18 3.16
N GLY A 125 -15.82 -0.92 1.99
CA GLY A 125 -16.33 0.41 1.58
C GLY A 125 -16.82 0.45 0.12
N GLU A 126 -17.51 1.54 -0.28
CA GLU A 126 -17.84 1.79 -1.70
C GLU A 126 -16.59 2.34 -2.43
N GLY A 127 -15.98 1.53 -3.29
CA GLY A 127 -14.80 1.91 -4.10
C GLY A 127 -13.46 1.36 -3.57
N MET A 128 -12.34 1.79 -4.16
CA MET A 128 -11.01 1.43 -3.67
C MET A 128 -10.82 2.04 -2.27
N PRO A 129 -10.55 1.24 -1.22
CA PRO A 129 -10.68 1.72 0.15
C PRO A 129 -9.49 2.56 0.64
N GLY A 130 -8.66 3.08 -0.26
CA GLY A 130 -7.44 3.79 0.07
C GLY A 130 -6.73 4.41 -1.11
N GLN A 131 -5.58 5.00 -0.83
CA GLN A 131 -4.69 5.60 -1.81
C GLN A 131 -3.56 4.62 -2.14
N LEU A 132 -3.20 4.55 -3.42
CA LEU A 132 -2.04 3.81 -3.90
C LEU A 132 -1.04 4.81 -4.47
N LEU A 133 0.18 4.81 -3.97
CA LEU A 133 1.19 5.83 -4.23
C LEU A 133 2.52 5.16 -4.59
N SER A 134 3.25 5.74 -5.53
CA SER A 134 4.62 5.36 -5.82
C SER A 134 5.55 6.05 -4.83
N PHE A 135 6.39 5.28 -4.13
CA PHE A 135 7.51 5.84 -3.36
C PHE A 135 8.80 5.96 -4.20
N LEU A 136 8.75 5.56 -5.47
CA LEU A 136 9.86 5.82 -6.40
C LEU A 136 9.80 7.28 -6.86
N PRO A 137 10.96 7.98 -6.87
CA PRO A 137 11.01 9.37 -7.33
C PRO A 137 10.64 9.44 -8.80
N ALA A 138 9.96 10.52 -9.16
CA ALA A 138 9.80 10.90 -10.54
C ALA A 138 11.11 11.51 -11.07
N ASP A 139 11.43 11.30 -12.34
CA ASP A 139 12.61 11.85 -13.05
C ASP A 139 12.69 13.41 -13.11
N THR A 140 11.85 14.12 -12.36
CA THR A 140 11.75 15.58 -12.32
C THR A 140 12.08 16.08 -10.92
N ASP A 141 12.92 17.12 -10.82
CA ASP A 141 13.45 17.83 -9.63
C ASP A 141 12.45 18.20 -8.50
N ASN A 142 11.15 17.93 -8.68
CA ASN A 142 10.13 18.17 -7.68
C ASN A 142 9.67 16.82 -7.09
N GLN A 143 10.14 16.50 -5.89
CA GLN A 143 9.67 15.38 -5.05
C GLN A 143 8.18 15.52 -4.74
N HIS A 144 7.33 15.07 -5.66
CA HIS A 144 5.94 14.77 -5.36
C HIS A 144 5.75 13.29 -5.64
N TYR A 145 5.53 12.51 -4.58
CA TYR A 145 5.16 11.11 -4.72
C TYR A 145 3.87 11.02 -5.53
N ARG A 146 3.88 10.17 -6.55
CA ARG A 146 2.82 10.17 -7.57
C ARG A 146 1.75 9.15 -7.23
N GLY A 147 0.49 9.59 -7.28
CA GLY A 147 -0.66 8.69 -7.23
C GLY A 147 -0.57 7.64 -8.31
N ILE A 148 -0.80 6.38 -7.95
CA ILE A 148 -0.92 5.27 -8.88
C ILE A 148 -2.41 5.02 -9.09
N ARG A 149 -2.85 5.12 -10.33
CA ARG A 149 -4.20 4.76 -10.73
C ARG A 149 -4.21 3.30 -11.16
N ALA A 150 -4.97 2.48 -10.43
CA ALA A 150 -5.36 1.16 -10.92
C ALA A 150 -6.41 1.33 -12.03
N ILE A 151 -6.12 0.79 -13.21
CA ILE A 151 -7.08 0.70 -14.31
C ILE A 151 -7.54 -0.76 -14.36
N PRO A 152 -8.75 -1.06 -13.87
CA PRO A 152 -9.25 -2.43 -13.89
C PRO A 152 -9.42 -2.89 -15.34
N ARG A 153 -9.07 -4.15 -15.61
CA ARG A 153 -9.40 -4.77 -16.90
C ARG A 153 -10.77 -5.42 -16.77
N ILE A 154 -11.48 -5.55 -17.88
CA ILE A 154 -12.80 -6.18 -17.93
C ILE A 154 -12.79 -7.22 -19.06
N THR A 155 -13.31 -8.42 -18.77
CA THR A 155 -13.49 -9.50 -19.75
C THR A 155 -14.67 -9.19 -20.71
N SER A 156 -14.82 -9.97 -21.78
CA SER A 156 -15.99 -9.84 -22.67
C SER A 156 -17.34 -10.09 -21.98
N GLN A 157 -17.34 -10.70 -20.79
CA GLN A 157 -18.52 -10.95 -19.97
C GLN A 157 -18.79 -9.83 -18.95
N GLY A 158 -18.02 -8.74 -18.95
CA GLY A 158 -18.21 -7.62 -18.00
C GLY A 158 -17.58 -7.84 -16.62
N VAL A 159 -16.80 -8.92 -16.44
CA VAL A 159 -16.16 -9.24 -15.15
C VAL A 159 -14.76 -8.61 -15.05
N LEU A 160 -14.44 -8.00 -13.90
CA LEU A 160 -13.13 -7.40 -13.61
C LEU A 160 -12.00 -8.45 -13.62
N CYS A 161 -10.89 -8.22 -14.33
CA CYS A 161 -9.78 -9.15 -14.45
C CYS A 161 -8.39 -8.53 -14.21
N GLY A 162 -8.06 -8.33 -12.93
CA GLY A 162 -6.86 -7.65 -12.50
C GLY A 162 -6.82 -6.18 -12.94
N ALA A 163 -5.65 -5.56 -12.84
CA ALA A 163 -5.48 -4.16 -13.17
C ALA A 163 -4.14 -3.87 -13.87
N ILE A 164 -4.12 -2.80 -14.65
CA ILE A 164 -2.89 -2.14 -15.09
C ILE A 164 -2.68 -0.92 -14.20
N PHE A 165 -1.49 -0.79 -13.64
CA PHE A 165 -1.13 0.35 -12.81
C PHE A 165 -0.48 1.42 -13.68
N LYS A 166 -1.06 2.62 -13.68
CA LYS A 166 -0.45 3.80 -14.31
C LYS A 166 -0.13 4.84 -13.25
N VAL A 167 1.09 5.37 -13.32
CA VAL A 167 1.49 6.53 -12.51
C VAL A 167 0.78 7.75 -13.08
N ALA A 168 -0.04 8.42 -12.28
CA ALA A 168 -0.66 9.68 -12.67
C ALA A 168 0.39 10.79 -12.56
N SER A 169 0.80 11.37 -13.70
CA SER A 169 1.49 12.67 -13.71
C SER A 169 0.43 13.76 -13.63
N ASN A 170 0.39 14.53 -12.54
CA ASN A 170 -0.52 15.67 -12.45
C ASN A 170 0.19 16.94 -12.94
N ALA A 171 -0.23 17.49 -14.08
CA ALA A 171 0.21 18.82 -14.54
C ALA A 171 -0.81 19.93 -14.19
N ASP A 172 -1.99 19.59 -13.66
CA ASP A 172 -3.15 20.50 -13.57
C ASP A 172 -3.50 20.95 -12.13
N LEU A 173 -2.51 21.11 -11.25
CA LEU A 173 -2.69 21.83 -9.96
C LEU A 173 -2.26 23.30 -10.03
N ALA A 174 -2.17 23.90 -11.23
CA ALA A 174 -1.82 25.31 -11.40
C ALA A 174 -2.81 26.06 -12.29
N HIS A 175 -4.06 26.27 -11.83
CA HIS A 175 -4.82 27.46 -12.20
C HIS A 175 -5.75 27.90 -11.05
N PRO A 176 -5.60 29.14 -10.52
CA PRO A 176 -6.65 29.75 -9.73
C PRO A 176 -7.81 30.09 -10.66
N VAL A 177 -9.01 29.67 -10.29
CA VAL A 177 -10.25 30.16 -10.92
C VAL A 177 -10.35 31.65 -10.59
N LEU A 178 -9.95 32.51 -11.53
CA LEU A 178 -10.44 33.89 -11.56
C LEU A 178 -11.89 33.82 -12.04
N GLN A 179 -12.80 34.10 -11.11
CA GLN A 179 -14.20 34.36 -11.41
C GLN A 179 -14.28 35.66 -12.23
N LEU A 180 -15.01 35.61 -13.36
CA LEU A 180 -15.52 36.79 -14.05
C LEU A 180 -16.83 37.24 -13.42
#